data_AF-A0A3C2CHJ6-F1
#
_entry.id   AF-A0A3C2CHJ6-F1
#
_cell.length_a   1.000
_cell.length_b   1.000
_cell.length_c   1.000
_cell.angle_alpha   90.00
_cell.angle_beta   90.00
_cell.angle_gamma   90.00
#
_symmetry.space_group_name_H-M   'P 1'
#
loop_
_entity.id
_entity.type
_entity.pdbx_description
1 polymer ?
#
loop_
_entity_poly.entity_id
_entity_poly.type
_entity_poly.pdbx_seq_one_letter_code
_entity_poly.pdbx_strand_id
1 'polypeptide(L)'
;KSDFLQEGATFPFGAHIVIAEVDIETGEAKIKRIVAVDDAGKIVNPLLATGQVHGGLAQGVAQALLEEVLYDNDGNPQTANLMDYTAISAMEVP
;
A
#
# COMPACT_ATOMS: atom_id res chain seq x y z
N LYS A 1 -32.47 -15.60 -7.76
CA LYS A 1 -31.09 -15.26 -7.37
C LYS A 1 -30.27 -16.53 -7.57
N SER A 2 -29.44 -16.58 -8.60
CA SER A 2 -28.46 -17.64 -8.77
C SER A 2 -27.21 -17.20 -8.04
N ASP A 3 -26.96 -17.76 -6.86
CA ASP A 3 -25.70 -17.53 -6.19
C ASP A 3 -24.59 -18.16 -7.04
N PHE A 4 -23.60 -17.34 -7.42
CA PHE A 4 -22.43 -17.83 -8.14
C PHE A 4 -21.56 -18.59 -7.13
N LEU A 5 -21.51 -19.91 -7.28
CA LEU A 5 -20.62 -20.77 -6.50
C LEU A 5 -19.30 -20.90 -7.25
N GLN A 6 -18.26 -20.33 -6.68
CA GLN A 6 -16.91 -20.43 -7.24
C GLN A 6 -16.32 -21.80 -6.88
N GLU A 7 -15.95 -22.59 -7.90
CA GLU A 7 -15.48 -23.97 -7.69
C GLU A 7 -14.08 -24.06 -7.03
N GLY A 8 -13.32 -22.96 -7.00
CA GLY A 8 -11.97 -22.90 -6.42
C GLY A 8 -11.48 -21.48 -6.21
N ALA A 9 -10.21 -21.32 -5.82
CA ALA A 9 -9.60 -20.01 -5.63
C ALA A 9 -9.49 -19.23 -6.97
N THR A 10 -9.48 -17.90 -6.88
CA THR A 10 -9.04 -17.04 -7.99
C THR A 10 -7.58 -16.67 -7.81
N PHE A 11 -6.90 -16.36 -8.91
CA PHE A 11 -5.48 -15.98 -8.93
C PHE A 11 -5.32 -14.65 -9.67
N PRO A 12 -5.80 -13.53 -9.09
CA PRO A 12 -5.56 -12.22 -9.66
C PRO A 12 -4.05 -11.93 -9.64
N PHE A 13 -3.58 -11.10 -10.56
CA PHE A 13 -2.18 -10.72 -10.66
C PHE A 13 -2.06 -9.28 -11.13
N GLY A 14 -0.87 -8.72 -11.01
CA GLY A 14 -0.61 -7.36 -11.44
C GLY A 14 0.88 -7.10 -11.61
N ALA A 15 1.19 -5.93 -12.15
CA ALA A 15 2.55 -5.43 -12.29
C ALA A 15 2.61 -4.00 -11.76
N HIS A 16 3.47 -3.79 -10.76
CA HIS A 16 3.69 -2.48 -10.13
C HIS A 16 5.12 -2.01 -10.39
N ILE A 17 5.25 -0.77 -10.84
CA ILE A 17 6.54 -0.10 -11.06
C ILE A 17 6.52 1.22 -10.29
N VAL A 18 7.56 1.45 -9.50
CA VAL A 18 7.75 2.70 -8.75
C VAL A 18 9.02 3.38 -9.25
N ILE A 19 8.90 4.67 -9.55
CA ILE A 19 10.03 5.56 -9.78
C ILE A 19 10.18 6.43 -8.53
N ALA A 20 11.32 6.32 -7.87
CA ALA A 20 11.66 7.09 -6.68
C ALA A 20 13.02 7.77 -6.84
N GLU A 21 13.17 8.92 -6.21
CA GLU A 21 14.45 9.62 -6.01
C GLU A 21 14.86 9.44 -4.55
N VAL A 22 16.16 9.27 -4.30
CA VAL A 22 16.69 9.16 -2.95
C VAL A 22 17.76 10.24 -2.77
N ASP A 23 17.61 11.05 -1.73
CA ASP A 23 18.67 11.94 -1.27
C ASP A 23 19.76 11.10 -0.58
N ILE A 24 20.99 11.17 -1.09
CA ILE A 24 22.10 10.34 -0.60
C ILE A 24 22.73 10.86 0.70
N GLU A 25 22.48 12.13 1.06
CA GLU A 25 22.98 12.73 2.29
C GLU A 25 22.02 12.43 3.45
N THR A 26 20.71 12.48 3.21
CA THR A 26 19.69 12.28 4.26
C THR A 26 19.08 10.88 4.27
N GLY A 27 19.15 10.15 3.16
CA GLY A 27 18.44 8.88 2.97
C GLY A 27 16.95 9.04 2.64
N GLU A 28 16.44 10.26 2.52
CA GLU A 28 15.02 10.50 2.22
C GLU A 28 14.65 9.98 0.83
N ALA A 29 13.64 9.11 0.77
CA ALA A 29 13.11 8.58 -0.48
C ALA A 29 11.80 9.27 -0.85
N LYS A 30 11.75 9.85 -2.05
CA LYS A 30 10.56 10.51 -2.60
C LYS A 30 10.02 9.78 -3.82
N ILE A 31 8.76 9.37 -3.76
CA ILE A 31 8.07 8.75 -4.88
C ILE A 31 7.75 9.82 -5.94
N LYS A 32 8.16 9.57 -7.17
CA LYS A 32 7.92 10.44 -8.33
C LYS A 32 6.76 9.97 -9.16
N ARG A 33 6.58 8.65 -9.26
CA ARG A 33 5.51 8.02 -10.04
C ARG A 33 5.30 6.58 -9.60
N ILE A 34 4.04 6.18 -9.56
CA ILE A 34 3.62 4.79 -9.43
C ILE A 34 2.84 4.43 -10.69
N VAL A 35 3.17 3.28 -11.28
CA VAL A 35 2.39 2.68 -12.37
C VAL A 35 1.91 1.32 -11.87
N ALA A 36 0.60 1.18 -11.74
CA ALA A 36 -0.03 -0.07 -11.31
C ALA A 36 -0.97 -0.60 -12.39
N VAL A 37 -0.84 -1.90 -12.68
CA VAL A 37 -1.72 -2.62 -13.58
C VAL A 37 -2.18 -3.88 -12.87
N ASP A 38 -3.47 -3.98 -12.61
CA ASP A 38 -4.09 -5.11 -11.92
C ASP A 38 -5.05 -5.85 -12.87
N ASP A 39 -4.89 -7.17 -12.95
CA ASP A 39 -5.83 -8.11 -13.57
C ASP A 39 -6.53 -8.92 -12.47
N ALA A 40 -7.77 -8.52 -12.19
CA ALA A 40 -8.68 -9.24 -11.29
C ALA A 40 -9.79 -9.97 -12.05
N GLY A 41 -9.60 -10.22 -13.35
CA GLY A 41 -10.63 -10.74 -14.24
C GLY A 41 -11.77 -9.73 -14.45
N LYS A 42 -13.02 -10.18 -14.27
CA LYS A 42 -14.19 -9.34 -14.56
C LYS A 42 -14.41 -8.29 -13.46
N ILE A 43 -14.07 -7.05 -13.75
CA ILE A 43 -14.36 -5.91 -12.88
C ILE A 43 -15.86 -5.61 -12.86
N VAL A 44 -16.49 -5.76 -11.70
CA VAL A 44 -17.92 -5.51 -11.50
C VAL A 44 -18.23 -4.01 -11.41
N ASN A 45 -17.43 -3.27 -10.63
CA ASN A 45 -17.57 -1.84 -10.46
C ASN A 45 -16.20 -1.15 -10.60
N PRO A 46 -15.92 -0.52 -11.76
CA PRO A 46 -14.64 0.14 -12.00
C PRO A 46 -14.29 1.26 -11.02
N LEU A 47 -15.28 2.02 -10.54
CA LEU A 47 -15.05 3.12 -9.59
C LEU A 47 -14.53 2.59 -8.25
N LEU A 48 -15.18 1.56 -7.71
CA LEU A 48 -14.76 0.94 -6.45
C LEU A 48 -13.42 0.21 -6.61
N ALA A 49 -13.21 -0.48 -7.74
CA ALA A 49 -11.93 -1.13 -8.04
C ALA A 49 -10.78 -0.11 -8.06
N THR A 50 -10.98 1.05 -8.69
CA THR A 50 -9.99 2.13 -8.71
C THR A 50 -9.69 2.65 -7.30
N GLY A 51 -10.72 2.82 -6.47
CA GLY A 51 -10.55 3.20 -5.07
C GLY A 51 -9.74 2.18 -4.25
N GLN A 52 -9.92 0.88 -4.50
CA GLN A 52 -9.13 -0.17 -3.86
C GLN A 52 -7.66 -0.12 -4.29
N VAL A 53 -7.38 0.09 -5.57
CA VAL A 53 -6.01 0.24 -6.08
C VAL A 53 -5.33 1.44 -5.40
N HIS A 54 -5.98 2.61 -5.35
CA HIS A 54 -5.41 3.78 -4.68
C HIS A 54 -5.16 3.55 -3.19
N GLY A 55 -6.13 2.97 -2.46
CA GLY A 55 -5.98 2.69 -1.03
C GLY A 55 -4.87 1.69 -0.75
N GLY A 56 -4.79 0.60 -1.53
CA GLY A 56 -3.76 -0.41 -1.40
C GLY A 56 -2.36 0.12 -1.72
N LEU A 57 -2.22 0.95 -2.76
CA LEU A 57 -0.94 1.60 -3.07
C LEU A 57 -0.51 2.57 -1.96
N ALA A 58 -1.42 3.40 -1.45
CA ALA A 58 -1.11 4.32 -0.36
C ALA A 58 -0.67 3.56 0.90
N GLN A 59 -1.34 2.47 1.25
CA GLN A 59 -0.95 1.62 2.38
C GLN A 59 0.40 0.93 2.14
N GLY A 60 0.65 0.44 0.92
CA GLY A 60 1.93 -0.16 0.57
C GLY A 60 3.09 0.83 0.66
N VAL A 61 2.87 2.09 0.26
CA VAL A 61 3.84 3.18 0.43
C VAL A 61 4.08 3.48 1.90
N ALA A 62 3.02 3.53 2.71
CA ALA A 62 3.11 3.73 4.16
C ALA A 62 4.01 2.66 4.80
N GLN A 63 3.73 1.39 4.51
CA GLN A 63 4.52 0.27 5.02
C GLN A 63 5.97 0.27 4.56
N ALA A 64 6.23 0.72 3.33
CA ALA A 64 7.58 0.74 2.78
C ALA A 64 8.44 1.88 3.34
N LEU A 65 7.85 3.03 3.66
CA LEU A 65 8.59 4.27 3.94
C LEU A 65 8.39 4.84 5.34
N LEU A 66 7.29 4.53 6.02
CA LEU A 66 6.85 5.25 7.23
C LEU A 66 6.59 4.34 8.43
N GLU A 67 5.94 3.20 8.21
CA GLU A 67 5.41 2.39 9.30
C GLU A 67 6.44 1.41 9.85
N GLU A 68 6.57 1.39 11.18
CA GLU A 68 7.34 0.38 11.88
C GLU A 68 6.68 0.01 13.22
N VAL A 69 6.83 -1.26 13.62
CA VAL A 69 6.38 -1.74 14.93
C VAL A 69 7.61 -2.05 15.76
N LEU A 70 7.96 -1.12 16.64
CA LEU A 70 9.15 -1.20 17.47
C LEU A 70 8.81 -1.62 18.89
N TYR A 71 9.72 -2.39 19.48
CA TYR A 71 9.68 -2.80 20.87
C TYR A 71 11.01 -2.46 21.53
N ASP A 72 10.98 -2.06 22.80
CA ASP A 72 12.20 -1.91 23.60
C ASP A 72 12.73 -3.26 24.09
N ASN A 73 13.84 -3.25 24.85
CA ASN A 73 14.49 -4.46 25.35
C ASN A 73 13.62 -5.26 26.35
N ASP A 74 12.62 -4.62 26.97
CA ASP A 74 11.71 -5.24 27.91
C ASP A 74 10.42 -5.73 27.21
N GLY A 75 10.29 -5.49 25.90
CA GLY A 75 9.14 -5.90 25.09
C GLY A 75 7.97 -4.93 25.13
N ASN A 76 8.16 -3.68 25.55
CA ASN A 76 7.11 -2.66 25.50
C ASN A 76 7.01 -2.05 24.10
N PRO A 77 5.81 -1.95 23.51
CA PRO A 77 5.64 -1.34 22.20
C PRO A 77 5.95 0.16 22.25
N GLN A 78 6.78 0.63 21.32
CA GLN A 78 7.18 2.04 21.22
C GLN A 78 6.28 2.81 20.24
N THR A 79 5.83 2.20 19.15
CA THR A 79 5.00 2.83 18.11
C THR A 79 3.50 2.53 18.30
N ALA A 80 2.99 2.80 19.51
CA ALA A 80 1.64 2.39 19.92
C ALA A 80 0.52 3.42 19.64
N ASN A 81 0.85 4.55 19.00
CA ASN A 81 -0.10 5.63 18.70
C ASN A 81 0.31 6.34 17.39
N LEU A 82 -0.55 7.22 16.85
CA LEU A 82 -0.33 7.87 15.56
C LEU A 82 0.74 8.97 15.53
N MET A 83 1.29 9.37 16.67
CA MET A 83 2.47 10.26 16.68
C MET A 83 3.74 9.47 16.33
N ASP A 84 3.81 8.21 16.74
CA ASP A 84 5.00 7.36 16.59
C ASP A 84 4.83 6.35 15.44
N TYR A 85 3.60 5.86 15.20
CA TYR A 85 3.22 5.09 14.02
C TYR A 85 2.67 6.03 12.95
N THR A 86 3.56 6.45 12.04
CA THR A 86 3.23 7.48 11.05
C THR A 86 2.24 6.94 10.01
N ALA A 87 0.99 7.45 10.06
CA ALA A 87 0.00 7.16 9.03
C ALA A 87 0.29 7.94 7.75
N ILE A 88 0.04 7.29 6.60
CA ILE A 88 0.19 7.92 5.28
C ILE A 88 -0.71 9.15 5.14
N SER A 89 -0.15 10.23 4.60
CA SER A 89 -0.90 11.43 4.23
C SER A 89 -0.93 11.61 2.71
N ALA A 90 -1.59 12.66 2.24
CA ALA A 90 -1.62 13.00 0.83
C ALA A 90 -0.25 13.46 0.28
N MET A 91 0.72 13.79 1.14
CA MET A 91 2.02 14.33 0.72
C MET A 91 3.00 13.25 0.25
N GLU A 92 2.82 12.01 0.70
CA GLU A 92 3.73 10.90 0.42
C GLU A 92 3.36 10.11 -0.84
N VAL A 93 2.17 10.34 -1.39
CA VAL A 93 1.68 9.70 -2.62
C VAL A 93 1.53 10.74 -3.75
N PRO A 94 1.92 10.41 -4.99
CA PRO A 94 1.86 11.32 -6.14
C PRO A 94 0.45 11.52 -6.71
#